data_AF-A0A0K2RDP5-F1
#
_entry.id   AF-A0A0K2RDP5-F1
#
_cell.length_a   1.000
_cell.length_b   1.000
_cell.length_c   1.000
_cell.angle_alpha   90.00
_cell.angle_beta   90.00
_cell.angle_gamma   90.00
#
_symmetry.space_group_name_H-M   'P 1'
#
loop_
_entity.id
_entity.type
_entity.pdbx_description
1 polymer ?
#
loop_
_entity_poly.entity_id
_entity_poly.type
_entity_poly.pdbx_seq_one_letter_code
_entity_poly.pdbx_strand_id
1 'polypeptide(L)'
;MRVEWTCPATWDAPDGWAREVGPVAARGELFTSMPWVLCPSDETSADALQTARSLAGDLGAIVSQFTAEEHDEAVALVSHLPQVMSSLLASRLQGTPLHALSLAGNGLRDTTRIAASDPTLWVQILGNNAAKMVDILHGVREDLNRLIGTLEDPTAPVRGWTLPSSSAKATPGRPGSRESTADPRRHIHGLQFW
;
A
#
# COMPACT_ATOMS: atom_id res chain seq x y z
N MET A 1 -15.81 -16.84 2.80
CA MET A 1 -15.02 -16.11 1.79
C MET A 1 -14.90 -14.65 2.17
N ARG A 2 -13.67 -14.19 2.46
CA ARG A 2 -13.36 -12.76 2.66
C ARG A 2 -12.94 -12.20 1.30
N VAL A 3 -13.60 -11.12 0.90
CA VAL A 3 -13.25 -10.34 -0.28
C VAL A 3 -12.78 -8.99 0.22
N GLU A 4 -11.50 -8.69 0.04
CA GLU A 4 -10.95 -7.42 0.47
C GLU A 4 -10.22 -6.74 -0.69
N TRP A 5 -10.39 -5.42 -0.71
CA TRP A 5 -9.84 -4.52 -1.69
C TRP A 5 -8.81 -3.65 -1.01
N THR A 6 -7.58 -3.66 -1.52
CA THR A 6 -6.57 -2.67 -1.16
C THR A 6 -6.62 -1.55 -2.19
N CYS A 7 -7.04 -0.35 -1.75
CA CYS A 7 -6.81 0.86 -2.53
C CYS A 7 -5.30 1.00 -2.77
N PRO A 8 -4.81 1.06 -4.01
CA PRO A 8 -3.44 1.45 -4.27
C PRO A 8 -3.22 2.85 -3.67
N ALA A 9 -2.09 3.01 -2.98
CA ALA A 9 -1.66 4.30 -2.46
C ALA A 9 -1.45 5.36 -3.56
N THR A 10 -1.34 4.95 -4.84
CA THR A 10 -1.00 5.78 -6.00
C THR A 10 -2.20 6.31 -6.78
N TRP A 11 -3.39 6.38 -6.19
CA TRP A 11 -4.47 7.15 -6.82
C TRP A 11 -4.12 8.65 -6.72
N ASP A 12 -3.37 9.13 -7.72
CA ASP A 12 -3.22 10.55 -8.03
C ASP A 12 -4.57 11.05 -8.53
N ALA A 13 -5.44 11.31 -7.57
CA ALA A 13 -6.66 12.05 -7.82
C ALA A 13 -6.24 13.48 -8.16
N PRO A 14 -6.58 14.03 -9.34
CA PRO A 14 -6.37 15.45 -9.61
C PRO A 14 -7.06 16.27 -8.52
N ASP A 15 -6.40 17.30 -8.01
CA ASP A 15 -6.80 18.15 -6.88
C ASP A 15 -8.33 18.16 -6.60
N GLY A 16 -8.78 17.46 -5.55
CA GLY A 16 -10.19 17.56 -5.09
C GLY A 16 -10.86 16.29 -4.57
N TRP A 17 -10.30 15.09 -4.75
CA TRP A 17 -10.97 13.87 -4.29
C TRP A 17 -10.66 13.58 -2.82
N ALA A 18 -11.50 14.12 -1.94
CA ALA A 18 -11.66 13.56 -0.60
C ALA A 18 -12.18 12.11 -0.71
N ARG A 19 -12.02 11.30 0.34
CA ARG A 19 -12.78 10.04 0.47
C ARG A 19 -14.27 10.39 0.49
N GLU A 20 -14.90 10.38 -0.67
CA GLU A 20 -16.33 10.63 -0.81
C GLU A 20 -17.08 9.39 -0.30
N VAL A 21 -18.03 9.59 0.61
CA VAL A 21 -18.86 8.53 1.18
C VAL A 21 -20.29 8.68 0.67
N GLY A 22 -20.91 7.55 0.30
CA GLY A 22 -22.30 7.49 -0.16
C GLY A 22 -22.45 7.29 -1.67
N PRO A 23 -23.68 7.16 -2.19
CA PRO A 23 -23.94 6.75 -3.57
C PRO A 23 -23.34 7.69 -4.63
N VAL A 24 -23.16 8.97 -4.31
CA VAL A 24 -22.61 9.98 -5.22
C VAL A 24 -21.12 9.75 -5.51
N ALA A 25 -20.43 9.05 -4.60
CA ALA A 25 -19.04 8.64 -4.74
C ALA A 25 -18.86 7.44 -5.70
N ALA A 26 -19.96 6.80 -6.12
CA ALA A 26 -19.90 5.65 -7.02
C ALA A 26 -19.29 6.05 -8.37
N ARG A 27 -18.38 5.22 -8.86
CA ARG A 27 -17.72 5.35 -10.15
C ARG A 27 -17.75 3.99 -10.84
N GLY A 28 -18.06 3.96 -12.14
CA GLY A 28 -18.16 2.71 -12.89
C GLY A 28 -16.81 2.00 -13.02
N GLU A 29 -15.73 2.76 -12.96
CA GLU A 29 -14.36 2.33 -13.21
C GLU A 29 -13.59 2.03 -11.91
N LEU A 30 -14.26 2.02 -10.76
CA LEU A 30 -13.62 1.91 -9.43
C LEU A 30 -12.73 0.68 -9.29
N PHE A 31 -13.06 -0.41 -10.01
CA PHE A 31 -12.37 -1.69 -9.93
C PHE A 31 -11.44 -1.97 -11.12
N THR A 32 -11.45 -1.12 -12.15
CA THR A 32 -10.71 -1.36 -13.38
C THR A 32 -9.20 -1.30 -13.13
N SER A 33 -8.50 -2.37 -13.49
CA SER A 33 -7.05 -2.57 -13.24
C SER A 33 -6.64 -2.55 -11.77
N MET A 34 -7.59 -2.72 -10.85
CA MET A 34 -7.33 -2.70 -9.40
C MET A 34 -7.10 -4.10 -8.85
N PRO A 35 -6.24 -4.29 -7.85
CA PRO A 35 -6.10 -5.57 -7.17
C PRO A 35 -7.42 -5.98 -6.50
N TRP A 36 -7.78 -7.25 -6.65
CA TRP A 36 -8.91 -7.86 -5.96
C TRP A 36 -8.46 -9.19 -5.37
N VAL A 37 -8.41 -9.28 -4.03
CA VAL A 37 -7.96 -10.49 -3.34
C VAL A 37 -9.16 -11.32 -2.89
N LEU A 38 -9.19 -12.58 -3.30
CA LEU A 38 -10.16 -13.56 -2.82
C LEU A 38 -9.48 -14.46 -1.79
N CYS A 39 -10.05 -14.53 -0.59
CA CYS A 39 -9.59 -15.40 0.48
C CYS A 39 -10.64 -16.51 0.72
N PRO A 40 -10.59 -17.62 -0.05
CA PRO A 40 -11.46 -18.76 0.19
C PRO A 40 -11.08 -19.45 1.51
N SER A 41 -12.07 -19.99 2.20
CA SER A 41 -11.93 -20.89 3.35
C SER A 41 -12.38 -22.30 2.97
N ASP A 42 -12.17 -23.28 3.84
CA ASP A 42 -12.63 -24.67 3.62
C ASP A 42 -14.15 -24.78 3.42
N GLU A 43 -14.91 -23.82 3.94
CA GLU A 43 -16.37 -23.72 3.77
C GLU A 43 -16.79 -23.05 2.46
N THR A 44 -15.84 -22.50 1.69
CA THR A 44 -16.15 -21.77 0.47
C THR A 44 -16.37 -22.75 -0.69
N SER A 45 -17.63 -22.84 -1.15
CA SER A 45 -17.97 -23.65 -2.33
C SER A 45 -17.25 -23.17 -3.59
N ALA A 46 -16.94 -24.11 -4.50
CA ALA A 46 -16.34 -23.80 -5.79
C ALA A 46 -17.20 -22.82 -6.62
N ASP A 47 -18.52 -22.97 -6.59
CA ASP A 47 -19.45 -22.10 -7.32
C ASP A 47 -19.37 -20.65 -6.82
N ALA A 48 -19.41 -20.43 -5.50
CA ALA A 48 -19.29 -19.09 -4.93
C ALA A 48 -17.94 -18.43 -5.28
N LEU A 49 -16.85 -19.20 -5.23
CA LEU A 49 -15.52 -18.69 -5.61
C LEU A 49 -15.47 -18.33 -7.10
N GLN A 50 -16.08 -19.15 -7.95
CA GLN A 50 -16.15 -18.88 -9.39
C GLN A 50 -17.02 -17.65 -9.69
N THR A 51 -18.17 -17.50 -9.04
CA THR A 51 -19.03 -16.32 -9.18
C THR A 51 -18.27 -15.03 -8.82
N ALA A 52 -17.58 -15.02 -7.68
CA ALA A 52 -16.83 -13.86 -7.25
C ALA A 52 -15.66 -13.54 -8.20
N ARG A 53 -14.96 -14.57 -8.71
CA ARG A 53 -13.92 -14.40 -9.73
C ARG A 53 -14.47 -13.80 -11.01
N SER A 54 -15.60 -14.32 -11.51
CA SER A 54 -16.24 -13.82 -12.72
C SER A 54 -16.67 -12.36 -12.55
N LEU A 55 -17.31 -12.02 -11.43
CA LEU A 55 -17.70 -10.64 -11.12
C LEU A 55 -16.50 -9.69 -11.12
N ALA A 56 -15.39 -10.08 -10.46
CA ALA A 56 -14.19 -9.27 -10.44
C ALA A 56 -13.57 -9.10 -11.84
N GLY A 57 -13.62 -10.15 -12.67
CA GLY A 57 -13.20 -10.09 -14.06
C GLY A 57 -14.06 -9.17 -14.92
N ASP A 58 -15.39 -9.22 -14.77
CA ASP A 58 -16.35 -8.36 -15.49
C ASP A 58 -16.15 -6.88 -15.13
N LEU A 59 -15.70 -6.59 -13.90
CA LEU A 59 -15.36 -5.25 -13.43
C LEU A 59 -13.94 -4.80 -13.82
N GLY A 60 -13.18 -5.64 -14.51
CA GLY A 60 -11.83 -5.36 -15.01
C GLY A 60 -10.73 -5.41 -13.94
N ALA A 61 -10.97 -6.06 -12.81
CA ALA A 61 -10.01 -6.15 -11.71
C ALA A 61 -8.93 -7.22 -11.94
N ILE A 62 -7.81 -7.06 -11.24
CA ILE A 62 -6.69 -8.01 -11.23
C ILE A 62 -6.88 -8.96 -10.05
N VAL A 63 -7.44 -10.14 -10.32
CA VAL A 63 -7.80 -11.11 -9.28
C VAL A 63 -6.58 -11.89 -8.81
N SER A 64 -6.35 -11.88 -7.50
CA SER A 64 -5.39 -12.74 -6.80
C SER A 64 -6.11 -13.58 -5.74
N GLN A 65 -5.51 -14.71 -5.36
CA GLN A 65 -6.04 -15.54 -4.28
C GLN A 65 -4.95 -15.75 -3.23
N PHE A 66 -5.29 -15.48 -1.98
CA PHE A 66 -4.45 -15.71 -0.80
C PHE A 66 -5.24 -16.51 0.23
N THR A 67 -4.52 -17.11 1.18
CA THR A 67 -5.11 -17.44 2.48
C THR A 67 -5.43 -16.15 3.24
N ALA A 68 -6.30 -16.22 4.25
CA ALA A 68 -6.60 -15.07 5.10
C ALA A 68 -5.33 -14.55 5.82
N GLU A 69 -4.43 -15.47 6.21
CA GLU A 69 -3.19 -15.13 6.89
C GLU A 69 -2.21 -14.37 5.97
N GLU A 70 -1.98 -14.88 4.76
CA GLU A 70 -1.12 -14.23 3.76
C GLU A 70 -1.66 -12.84 3.39
N HIS A 71 -2.98 -12.71 3.26
CA HIS A 71 -3.63 -11.43 3.05
C HIS A 71 -3.35 -10.47 4.20
N ASP A 72 -3.61 -10.89 5.45
CA ASP A 72 -3.46 -10.04 6.62
C ASP A 72 -1.99 -9.64 6.84
N GLU A 73 -1.02 -10.50 6.49
CA GLU A 73 0.42 -10.16 6.44
C GLU A 73 0.74 -9.11 5.39
N ALA A 74 0.25 -9.32 4.17
CA ALA A 74 0.49 -8.39 3.08
C ALA A 74 -0.06 -6.99 3.42
N VAL A 75 -1.32 -6.89 3.82
CA VAL A 75 -1.96 -5.59 4.09
C VAL A 75 -1.41 -4.89 5.33
N ALA A 76 -0.93 -5.65 6.33
CA ALA A 76 -0.22 -5.06 7.46
C ALA A 76 0.97 -4.21 6.99
N LEU A 77 1.74 -4.73 6.04
CA LEU A 77 2.94 -4.05 5.54
C LEU A 77 2.62 -3.01 4.46
N VAL A 78 1.77 -3.33 3.49
CA VAL A 78 1.56 -2.46 2.30
C VAL A 78 0.43 -1.44 2.46
N SER A 79 -0.39 -1.54 3.51
CA SER A 79 -1.51 -0.64 3.74
C SER A 79 -1.50 -0.04 5.16
N HIS A 80 -1.49 -0.89 6.18
CA HIS A 80 -1.64 -0.44 7.57
C HIS A 80 -0.40 0.33 8.06
N LEU A 81 0.81 -0.21 7.82
CA LEU A 81 2.04 0.47 8.19
C LEU A 81 2.16 1.87 7.54
N PRO A 82 1.98 2.04 6.21
CA PRO A 82 1.96 3.37 5.60
C PRO A 82 0.99 4.35 6.26
N GLN A 83 -0.23 3.92 6.58
CA GLN A 83 -1.20 4.74 7.30
C GLN A 83 -0.69 5.17 8.68
N VAL A 84 -0.16 4.23 9.46
CA VAL A 84 0.36 4.49 10.80
C VAL A 84 1.53 5.47 10.74
N MET A 85 2.48 5.26 9.83
CA MET A 85 3.63 6.16 9.64
C MET A 85 3.20 7.56 9.21
N SER A 86 2.21 7.66 8.31
CA SER A 86 1.61 8.94 7.89
C SER A 86 0.98 9.68 9.08
N SER A 87 0.22 8.96 9.91
CA SER A 87 -0.46 9.50 11.09
C SER A 87 0.52 9.95 12.18
N LEU A 88 1.58 9.15 12.43
CA LEU A 88 2.64 9.49 13.37
C LEU A 88 3.41 10.74 12.92
N LEU A 89 3.76 10.84 11.64
CA LEU A 89 4.41 12.02 11.08
C LEU A 89 3.52 13.26 11.24
N ALA A 90 2.25 13.18 10.88
CA ALA A 90 1.30 14.28 11.05
C ALA A 90 1.18 14.70 12.53
N SER A 91 1.16 13.74 13.47
CA SER A 91 1.17 14.02 14.90
C SER A 91 2.43 14.76 15.35
N ARG A 92 3.62 14.40 14.84
CA ARG A 92 4.87 15.10 15.17
C ARG A 92 4.93 16.54 14.68
N LEU A 93 4.15 16.87 13.65
CA LEU A 93 4.08 18.22 13.08
C LEU A 93 3.08 19.12 13.81
N GLN A 94 2.27 18.59 14.72
CA GLN A 94 1.33 19.38 15.51
C GLN A 94 2.08 20.45 16.33
N GLY A 95 1.60 21.69 16.26
CA GLY A 95 2.24 22.84 16.92
C GLY A 95 3.41 23.45 16.16
N THR A 96 3.79 22.93 14.99
CA THR A 96 4.79 23.56 14.13
C THR A 96 4.31 24.94 13.65
N PRO A 97 5.12 26.01 13.77
CA PRO A 97 4.74 27.33 13.26
C PRO A 97 4.49 27.30 11.75
N LEU A 98 3.50 28.08 11.29
CA LEU A 98 3.12 28.11 9.86
C LEU A 98 4.28 28.48 8.93
N HIS A 99 5.18 29.38 9.37
CA HIS A 99 6.35 29.74 8.57
C HIS A 99 7.31 28.55 8.38
N ALA A 100 7.43 27.65 9.35
CA ALA A 100 8.25 26.44 9.21
C ALA A 100 7.56 25.42 8.29
N LEU A 101 6.23 25.27 8.37
CA LEU A 101 5.46 24.44 7.45
C LEU A 101 5.54 24.94 6.00
N SER A 102 5.66 26.25 5.78
CA SER A 102 5.81 26.81 4.42
C SER A 102 7.12 26.44 3.72
N LEU A 103 8.12 25.90 4.45
CA LEU A 103 9.36 25.39 3.88
C LEU A 103 9.22 23.94 3.37
N ALA A 104 8.10 23.28 3.63
CA ALA A 104 7.90 21.90 3.24
C ALA A 104 7.72 21.74 1.72
N GLY A 105 8.45 20.78 1.15
CA GLY A 105 8.25 20.35 -0.24
C GLY A 105 7.14 19.31 -0.38
N ASN A 106 6.93 18.84 -1.62
CA ASN A 106 5.89 17.85 -1.96
C ASN A 106 6.01 16.55 -1.15
N GLY A 107 7.22 16.13 -0.77
CA GLY A 107 7.42 14.91 0.02
C GLY A 107 6.67 14.90 1.36
N LEU A 108 6.52 16.06 2.02
CA LEU A 108 5.71 16.13 3.23
C LEU A 108 4.23 15.92 2.92
N ARG A 109 3.72 16.59 1.87
CA ARG A 109 2.32 16.45 1.42
C ARG A 109 2.02 14.99 1.08
N ASP A 110 2.87 14.35 0.30
CA ASP A 110 2.65 12.97 -0.15
C ASP A 110 2.66 11.98 1.02
N THR A 111 3.60 12.14 1.95
CA THR A 111 3.74 11.25 3.11
C THR A 111 2.61 11.45 4.13
N THR A 112 2.03 12.65 4.22
CA THR A 112 0.94 12.95 5.18
C THR A 112 -0.46 12.92 4.58
N ARG A 113 -0.59 12.72 3.26
CA ARG A 113 -1.88 12.76 2.54
C ARG A 113 -2.96 11.86 3.14
N ILE A 114 -2.58 10.67 3.64
CA ILE A 114 -3.53 9.68 4.18
C ILE A 114 -3.72 9.79 5.70
N ALA A 115 -2.97 10.65 6.40
CA ALA A 115 -3.04 10.82 7.85
C ALA A 115 -4.42 11.28 8.34
N ALA A 116 -5.18 12.00 7.51
CA ALA A 116 -6.52 12.51 7.81
C ALA A 116 -7.64 11.47 7.60
N SER A 117 -7.31 10.18 7.54
CA SER A 117 -8.31 9.11 7.42
C SER A 117 -9.19 8.99 8.67
N ASP A 118 -10.38 8.42 8.52
CA ASP A 118 -11.34 8.21 9.62
C ASP A 118 -10.71 7.37 10.76
N PRO A 119 -10.56 7.94 11.97
CA PRO A 119 -9.93 7.24 13.08
C PRO A 119 -10.77 6.07 13.59
N THR A 120 -12.10 6.14 13.50
CA THR A 120 -13.01 5.06 13.97
C THR A 120 -12.81 3.81 13.13
N LEU A 121 -12.75 3.99 11.81
CA LEU A 121 -12.46 2.90 10.87
C LEU A 121 -11.07 2.31 11.11
N TRP A 122 -10.05 3.16 11.22
CA TRP A 122 -8.68 2.69 11.36
C TRP A 122 -8.38 2.01 12.70
N VAL A 123 -9.07 2.38 13.79
CA VAL A 123 -9.01 1.64 15.06
C VAL A 123 -9.51 0.21 14.87
N GLN A 124 -10.60 0.00 14.11
CA GLN A 124 -11.11 -1.35 13.82
C GLN A 124 -10.14 -2.13 12.93
N ILE A 125 -9.65 -1.52 11.84
CA ILE A 125 -8.69 -2.15 10.92
C ILE A 125 -7.42 -2.60 11.67
N LEU A 126 -6.83 -1.70 12.46
CA LEU A 126 -5.62 -2.01 13.23
C LEU A 126 -5.91 -3.01 14.35
N GLY A 127 -7.07 -2.92 15.00
CA GLY A 127 -7.49 -3.87 16.03
C GLY A 127 -7.61 -5.30 15.49
N ASN A 128 -8.18 -5.46 14.30
CA ASN A 128 -8.35 -6.76 13.66
C ASN A 128 -7.02 -7.39 13.20
N ASN A 129 -5.95 -6.59 13.02
CA ASN A 129 -4.64 -7.05 12.58
C ASN A 129 -3.51 -6.65 13.54
N ALA A 130 -3.83 -6.55 14.84
CA ALA A 130 -2.96 -5.93 15.84
C ALA A 130 -1.65 -6.71 16.04
N ALA A 131 -1.71 -8.05 16.07
CA ALA A 131 -0.53 -8.88 16.31
C ALA A 131 0.56 -8.63 15.26
N LYS A 132 0.21 -8.69 13.97
CA LYS A 132 1.14 -8.42 12.86
C LYS A 132 1.67 -6.99 12.90
N MET A 133 0.81 -6.03 13.23
CA MET A 133 1.21 -4.63 13.35
C MET A 133 2.20 -4.39 14.49
N VAL A 134 2.04 -5.06 15.64
CA VAL A 134 2.96 -4.95 16.77
C VAL A 134 4.36 -5.42 16.36
N ASP A 135 4.46 -6.57 15.69
CA ASP A 135 5.75 -7.10 15.23
C ASP A 135 6.44 -6.16 14.23
N ILE A 136 5.69 -5.63 13.27
CA ILE A 136 6.19 -4.65 12.30
C ILE A 136 6.67 -3.38 13.01
N LEU A 137 5.90 -2.85 13.96
CA LEU A 137 6.25 -1.62 14.68
C LEU A 137 7.47 -1.81 15.58
N HIS A 138 7.69 -3.02 16.13
CA HIS A 138 8.94 -3.33 16.80
C HIS A 138 10.13 -3.24 15.84
N GLY A 139 10.01 -3.77 14.62
CA GLY A 139 11.04 -3.62 13.58
C GLY A 139 11.34 -2.15 13.27
N VAL A 140 10.30 -1.35 13.05
CA VAL A 140 10.42 0.11 12.82
C VAL A 140 11.13 0.80 13.99
N ARG A 141 10.81 0.44 15.23
CA ARG A 141 11.47 1.00 16.41
C ARG A 141 12.96 0.67 16.44
N GLU A 142 13.34 -0.57 16.14
CA GLU A 142 14.76 -0.95 16.12
C GLU A 142 15.53 -0.22 15.01
N ASP A 143 14.91 -0.03 13.85
CA ASP A 143 15.51 0.75 12.76
C ASP A 143 15.68 2.24 13.14
N LEU A 144 14.69 2.83 13.82
CA LEU A 144 14.78 4.18 14.35
C LEU A 144 15.88 4.31 15.41
N ASN A 145 15.99 3.35 16.34
CA ASN A 145 17.05 3.35 17.35
C ASN A 145 18.45 3.28 16.71
N ARG A 146 18.61 2.47 15.67
CA ARG A 146 19.87 2.37 14.92
C ARG A 146 20.22 3.69 14.22
N LEU A 147 19.24 4.34 13.61
CA LEU A 147 19.42 5.66 12.98
C LEU A 147 19.79 6.72 14.02
N ILE A 148 19.08 6.78 15.15
CA ILE A 148 19.36 7.72 16.24
C ILE A 148 20.80 7.54 16.73
N GLY A 149 21.22 6.31 17.04
CA GLY A 149 22.59 6.05 17.48
C GLY A 149 23.65 6.45 16.45
N THR A 150 23.34 6.36 15.16
CA THR A 150 24.23 6.85 14.08
C THR A 150 24.29 8.38 14.03
N LEU A 151 23.18 9.08 14.29
CA LEU A 151 23.12 10.54 14.27
C LEU A 151 23.69 11.18 15.56
N GLU A 152 23.72 10.45 16.67
CA GLU A 152 24.35 10.88 17.92
C GLU A 152 25.89 10.88 17.84
N ASP A 153 26.47 10.00 17.01
CA ASP A 153 27.90 10.03 16.65
C ASP A 153 28.08 9.90 15.13
N PRO A 154 27.95 11.02 14.39
CA PRO A 154 28.00 11.01 12.93
C PRO A 154 29.41 10.75 12.37
N THR A 155 30.45 10.75 13.23
CA THR A 155 31.84 10.50 12.84
C THR A 155 32.29 9.06 13.04
N ALA A 156 31.53 8.28 13.81
CA ALA A 156 31.74 6.85 13.93
C ALA A 156 31.61 6.18 12.55
N PRO A 157 32.36 5.09 12.28
CA PRO A 157 32.18 4.29 11.08
C PRO A 157 30.70 3.91 10.97
N VAL A 158 30.07 4.17 9.81
CA VAL A 158 28.63 3.97 9.61
C VAL A 158 28.23 2.55 10.03
N ARG A 159 27.53 2.41 11.15
CA ARG A 159 27.03 1.13 11.65
C ARG A 159 25.57 0.96 11.25
N GLY A 160 25.34 0.48 10.03
CA GLY A 160 24.16 -0.31 9.72
C GLY A 160 22.86 0.44 9.40
N TRP A 161 22.85 1.77 9.24
CA TRP A 161 21.76 2.45 8.55
C TRP A 161 22.21 2.95 7.18
N THR A 162 21.74 2.27 6.14
CA THR A 162 21.83 2.71 4.75
C THR A 162 20.41 2.87 4.24
N LEU A 163 20.11 4.01 3.62
CA LEU A 163 18.90 4.12 2.81
C LEU A 163 18.88 2.96 1.81
N PRO A 164 17.73 2.28 1.61
CA PRO A 164 17.59 1.35 0.50
C PRO A 164 18.02 2.07 -0.77
N SER A 165 19.02 1.51 -1.48
CA SER A 165 19.40 2.06 -2.78
C SER A 165 18.17 2.00 -3.70
N SER A 166 18.07 2.95 -4.62
CA SER A 166 16.91 3.22 -5.50
C SER A 166 16.38 2.03 -6.32
N SER A 167 17.03 0.88 -6.24
CA SER A 167 16.63 -0.42 -6.80
C SER A 167 15.43 -1.05 -6.10
N ALA A 168 15.04 -0.59 -4.90
CA ALA A 168 13.94 -1.15 -4.11
C ALA A 168 12.58 -0.44 -4.31
N LYS A 169 12.31 0.11 -5.50
CA LYS A 169 10.91 0.42 -5.86
C LYS A 169 10.19 -0.93 -6.00
N ALA A 170 9.37 -1.27 -5.01
CA ALA A 170 8.45 -2.39 -5.09
C ALA A 170 7.40 -2.08 -6.16
N THR A 171 7.68 -2.43 -7.41
CA THR A 171 6.69 -2.44 -8.47
C THR A 171 5.70 -3.57 -8.16
N PRO A 172 4.38 -3.33 -8.14
CA PRO A 172 3.41 -4.41 -8.00
C PRO A 172 3.65 -5.45 -9.09
N GLY A 173 4.06 -6.67 -8.70
CA GLY A 173 4.31 -7.76 -9.63
C GLY A 173 3.00 -8.18 -10.28
N ARG A 174 2.93 -8.13 -11.62
CA ARG A 174 1.83 -8.70 -12.38
C ARG A 174 1.89 -10.24 -12.26
N PRO A 175 0.87 -10.94 -11.74
CA PRO A 175 0.94 -12.39 -11.65
C PRO A 175 0.74 -13.03 -13.02
N GLY A 176 1.74 -13.79 -13.48
CA GLY A 176 1.57 -14.89 -14.44
C GLY A 176 1.58 -14.54 -15.93
N SER A 177 2.77 -14.45 -16.53
CA SER A 177 2.97 -14.91 -17.91
C SER A 177 3.85 -16.15 -17.86
N ARG A 178 3.25 -17.33 -18.02
CA ARG A 178 4.00 -18.54 -18.34
C ARG A 178 4.63 -18.34 -19.72
N GLU A 179 5.92 -18.61 -19.81
CA GLU A 179 6.68 -18.67 -21.06
C GLU A 179 5.96 -19.57 -22.08
N SER A 180 5.64 -18.99 -23.23
CA SER A 180 5.30 -19.74 -24.44
C SER A 180 6.41 -19.50 -25.46
N THR A 181 6.98 -20.61 -25.92
CA THR A 181 8.11 -20.70 -26.82
C THR A 181 7.79 -20.14 -28.21
N ALA A 182 8.63 -19.19 -28.65
CA ALA A 182 9.05 -18.86 -30.02
C ALA A 182 8.00 -18.53 -31.12
N ASP A 183 8.04 -17.28 -31.61
CA ASP A 183 7.90 -16.94 -33.04
C ASP A 183 8.82 -15.75 -33.40
N PRO A 184 9.86 -15.92 -34.24
CA PRO A 184 10.77 -14.86 -34.61
C PRO A 184 10.28 -14.17 -35.89
N ARG A 185 9.43 -13.14 -35.74
CA ARG A 185 9.35 -12.00 -36.67
C ARG A 185 8.30 -10.98 -36.20
N ARG A 186 8.76 -9.90 -35.55
CA ARG A 186 8.27 -8.53 -35.76
C ARG A 186 9.14 -7.52 -35.00
N HIS A 187 9.93 -6.78 -35.78
CA HIS A 187 10.34 -5.43 -35.41
C HIS A 187 9.09 -4.56 -35.20
N ILE A 188 9.14 -3.64 -34.23
CA ILE A 188 8.85 -2.19 -34.36
C ILE A 188 9.15 -1.51 -33.01
N HIS A 189 9.95 -0.45 -33.10
CA HIS A 189 10.14 0.75 -32.27
C HIS A 189 9.70 0.81 -30.79
N GLY A 190 10.64 1.31 -29.98
CA GLY A 190 10.50 1.49 -28.55
C GLY A 190 9.75 2.73 -28.11
N LEU A 191 9.50 2.77 -26.80
CA LEU A 191 9.18 3.95 -26.00
C LEU A 191 9.76 3.73 -24.60
N GLN A 192 10.65 4.65 -24.21
CA GLN A 192 11.03 4.92 -22.83
C GLN A 192 9.92 5.74 -22.20
N PHE A 193 9.44 5.41 -21.01
CA PHE A 193 8.81 6.39 -20.12
C PHE A 193 9.05 6.04 -18.65
N TRP A 194 9.10 7.12 -17.87
CA TRP A 194 9.53 7.29 -16.47
C TRP A 194 8.74 6.49 -15.44
#